data_AF-A0AA42J139-F1
#
_entry.id   AF-A0AA42J139-F1
#
_cell.length_a   1.000
_cell.length_b   1.000
_cell.length_c   1.000
_cell.angle_alpha   90.00
_cell.angle_beta   90.00
_cell.angle_gamma   90.00
#
_symmetry.space_group_name_H-M   'P 1'
#
loop_
_entity.id
_entity.type
_entity.pdbx_description
1 polymer ?
#
loop_
_entity_poly.entity_id
_entity_poly.type
_entity_poly.pdbx_seq_one_letter_code
_entity_poly.pdbx_strand_id
1 'polypeptide(L)'
;MTLTLNINNEEKLFVIGSFVPARVFRQAVQAQRILSKEDISEEDLDLVVGIVVNAFSNQFTIDELYDGLDARSFLSTITNTITTIINGVTNDTHR
;
A
#
# COMPACT_ATOMS: atom_id res chain seq x y z
N MET A 1 -3.15 10.00 3.18
CA MET A 1 -2.00 9.68 2.31
C MET A 1 -2.48 9.62 0.87
N THR A 2 -1.66 10.07 -0.06
CA THR A 2 -1.94 10.05 -1.50
C THR A 2 -0.92 9.19 -2.22
N LEU A 3 -1.33 8.55 -3.32
CA LEU A 3 -0.50 7.73 -4.19
C LEU A 3 -0.70 8.20 -5.62
N THR A 4 0.39 8.46 -6.34
CA THR A 4 0.35 8.81 -7.76
C THR A 4 0.81 7.62 -8.58
N LEU A 5 0.01 7.21 -9.56
CA LEU A 5 0.34 6.15 -10.52
C LEU A 5 0.28 6.70 -11.94
N ASN A 6 1.20 6.26 -12.80
CA ASN A 6 1.17 6.53 -14.23
C ASN A 6 0.38 5.43 -14.94
N ILE A 7 -0.87 5.71 -15.31
CA ILE A 7 -1.75 4.74 -15.97
C ILE A 7 -2.08 5.28 -17.35
N ASN A 8 -1.71 4.55 -18.40
CA ASN A 8 -1.88 4.97 -19.81
C ASN A 8 -1.20 6.31 -20.14
N ASN A 9 0.02 6.54 -19.65
CA ASN A 9 0.78 7.80 -19.79
C ASN A 9 0.12 9.02 -19.11
N GLU A 10 -0.84 8.81 -18.21
CA GLU A 10 -1.48 9.87 -17.43
C GLU A 10 -1.21 9.65 -15.94
N GLU A 11 -0.82 10.72 -15.25
CA GLU A 11 -0.68 10.69 -13.79
C GLU A 11 -2.06 10.72 -13.13
N LYS A 12 -2.37 9.68 -12.37
CA LYS A 12 -3.61 9.55 -11.59
C LYS A 12 -3.29 9.58 -10.10
N LEU A 13 -4.02 10.40 -9.36
CA LEU A 13 -3.89 10.54 -7.92
C LEU A 13 -4.98 9.74 -7.20
N PHE A 14 -4.56 8.84 -6.33
CA PHE A 14 -5.43 8.04 -5.47
C PHE A 14 -5.24 8.44 -4.02
N VAL A 15 -6.31 8.37 -3.24
CA VAL A 15 -6.29 8.74 -1.82
C VAL A 15 -6.86 7.62 -0.97
N ILE A 16 -6.23 7.38 0.19
CA ILE A 16 -6.83 6.52 1.22
C ILE A 16 -8.01 7.30 1.81
N GLY A 17 -9.18 6.65 1.87
CA GLY A 17 -10.39 7.25 2.44
C GLY A 17 -10.25 7.60 3.92
N SER A 18 -11.16 8.44 4.42
CA SER A 18 -11.17 8.86 5.84
C SER A 18 -11.45 7.71 6.81
N PHE A 19 -12.11 6.65 6.35
CA PHE A 19 -12.37 5.45 7.13
C PHE A 19 -11.50 4.31 6.62
N VAL A 20 -10.59 3.83 7.47
CA VAL A 20 -9.75 2.66 7.21
C VAL A 20 -10.30 1.50 8.03
N PRO A 21 -10.86 0.45 7.40
CA PRO A 21 -11.38 -0.70 8.13
C PRO A 21 -10.27 -1.40 8.94
N ALA A 22 -10.59 -1.90 10.14
CA ALA A 22 -9.63 -2.66 10.96
C ALA A 22 -9.03 -3.89 10.25
N ARG A 23 -9.74 -4.44 9.25
CA ARG A 23 -9.23 -5.50 8.36
C ARG A 23 -7.99 -5.03 7.58
N VAL A 24 -7.99 -3.81 7.07
CA VAL A 24 -6.87 -3.21 6.35
C VAL A 24 -5.67 -3.05 7.28
N PHE A 25 -5.90 -2.63 8.53
CA PHE A 25 -4.83 -2.59 9.54
C PHE A 25 -4.22 -3.98 9.80
N ARG A 26 -5.06 -5.01 10.00
CA ARG A 26 -4.58 -6.41 10.15
C ARG A 26 -3.73 -6.85 8.96
N GLN A 27 -4.16 -6.51 7.74
CA GLN A 27 -3.42 -6.80 6.52
C GLN A 27 -2.11 -6.00 6.45
N ALA A 28 -2.11 -4.73 6.84
CA ALA A 28 -0.89 -3.94 6.89
C ALA A 28 0.15 -4.52 7.87
N VAL A 29 -0.27 -5.00 9.04
CA VAL A 29 0.61 -5.72 9.98
C VAL A 29 1.20 -6.98 9.33
N GLN A 30 0.40 -7.72 8.56
CA GLN A 30 0.91 -8.87 7.80
C GLN A 30 1.93 -8.44 6.75
N ALA A 31 1.67 -7.38 6.00
CA ALA A 31 2.59 -6.85 5.00
C ALA A 31 3.92 -6.40 5.61
N GLN A 32 3.88 -5.72 6.77
CA GLN A 32 5.10 -5.31 7.48
C GLN A 32 5.96 -6.53 7.86
N ARG A 33 5.34 -7.63 8.30
CA ARG A 33 6.09 -8.87 8.59
C ARG A 33 6.73 -9.48 7.35
N ILE A 34 6.05 -9.42 6.21
CA ILE A 34 6.59 -9.89 4.93
C ILE A 34 7.77 -9.04 4.47
N LEU A 35 7.61 -7.71 4.50
CA LEU A 35 8.66 -6.75 4.15
C LEU A 35 9.89 -6.80 5.08
N SER A 36 9.75 -7.42 6.26
CA SER A 36 10.85 -7.62 7.20
C SER A 36 11.58 -8.97 7.01
N LYS A 37 11.13 -9.83 6.08
CA LYS A 37 11.84 -11.08 5.76
C LYS A 37 13.16 -10.76 5.06
N GLU A 38 14.17 -11.60 5.29
CA GLU A 38 15.46 -11.50 4.58
C GLU A 38 15.30 -11.82 3.09
N ASP A 39 14.51 -12.86 2.79
CA ASP A 39 14.18 -13.28 1.43
C ASP A 39 12.68 -13.09 1.17
N ILE A 40 12.35 -12.22 0.21
CA ILE A 40 10.98 -11.93 -0.22
C ILE A 40 10.76 -12.63 -1.56
N SER A 41 9.75 -13.51 -1.63
CA SER A 41 9.35 -14.16 -2.88
C SER A 41 8.44 -13.26 -3.75
N GLU A 42 8.24 -13.64 -5.01
CA GLU A 42 7.28 -12.98 -5.90
C GLU A 42 5.85 -13.04 -5.31
N GLU A 43 5.46 -14.18 -4.74
CA GLU A 43 4.16 -14.37 -4.07
C GLU A 43 4.00 -13.46 -2.84
N ASP A 44 5.08 -13.23 -2.10
CA ASP A 44 5.11 -12.32 -0.96
C ASP A 44 4.93 -10.86 -1.43
N LEU A 45 5.57 -10.47 -2.53
CA LEU A 45 5.41 -9.15 -3.13
C LEU A 45 3.98 -8.93 -3.62
N ASP A 46 3.41 -9.90 -4.34
CA ASP A 46 2.03 -9.85 -4.83
C ASP A 46 1.02 -9.69 -3.70
N LEU A 47 1.25 -10.40 -2.58
CA LEU A 47 0.44 -10.27 -1.39
C LEU A 47 0.52 -8.86 -0.79
N VAL A 48 1.73 -8.30 -0.67
CA VAL A 48 1.91 -6.93 -0.15
C VAL A 48 1.27 -5.89 -1.07
N VAL A 49 1.42 -6.05 -2.38
CA VAL A 49 0.82 -5.19 -3.40
C VAL A 49 -0.71 -5.24 -3.33
N GLY A 50 -1.29 -6.43 -3.24
CA GLY A 50 -2.73 -6.60 -3.08
C GLY A 50 -3.27 -5.95 -1.80
N ILE A 51 -2.48 -5.92 -0.73
CA ILE A 51 -2.83 -5.21 0.51
C ILE A 51 -2.83 -3.70 0.30
N VAL A 52 -1.86 -3.16 -0.45
CA VAL A 52 -1.84 -1.73 -0.80
C VAL A 52 -3.07 -1.36 -1.64
N VAL A 53 -3.38 -2.12 -2.68
CA VAL A 53 -4.60 -1.94 -3.49
C VAL A 53 -5.86 -1.93 -2.60
N ASN A 54 -5.96 -2.88 -1.65
CA ASN A 54 -7.07 -2.95 -0.71
C ASN A 54 -7.15 -1.72 0.21
N ALA A 55 -6.01 -1.20 0.64
CA ALA A 55 -5.96 0.01 1.48
C ALA A 55 -6.51 1.24 0.77
N PHE A 56 -6.36 1.31 -0.56
CA PHE A 56 -7.01 2.31 -1.41
C PHE A 56 -8.43 1.91 -1.83
N SER A 57 -9.07 0.96 -1.14
CA SER A 57 -10.43 0.49 -1.45
C SER A 57 -10.60 -0.02 -2.88
N ASN A 58 -9.54 -0.60 -3.47
CA ASN A 58 -9.51 -1.11 -4.83
C ASN A 58 -9.84 -0.06 -5.91
N GLN A 59 -9.39 1.19 -5.71
CA GLN A 59 -9.51 2.26 -6.71
C GLN A 59 -8.66 2.01 -7.98
N PHE A 60 -7.70 1.09 -7.90
CA PHE A 60 -6.84 0.62 -8.99
C PHE A 60 -6.57 -0.88 -8.81
N THR A 61 -5.99 -1.53 -9.81
CA THR A 61 -5.64 -2.97 -9.78
C THR A 61 -4.21 -3.23 -9.34
N ILE A 62 -3.87 -4.49 -9.08
CA ILE A 62 -2.49 -4.93 -8.81
C ILE A 62 -1.59 -4.58 -10.00
N ASP A 63 -2.05 -4.87 -11.21
CA ASP A 63 -1.30 -4.58 -12.45
C ASP A 63 -1.08 -3.07 -12.63
N GLU A 64 -2.12 -2.26 -12.38
CA GLU A 64 -1.99 -0.79 -12.43
C GLU A 64 -1.01 -0.24 -11.39
N LEU A 65 -0.87 -0.90 -10.23
CA LEU A 65 0.16 -0.53 -9.25
C LEU A 65 1.56 -0.89 -9.72
N TYR A 66 1.75 -2.10 -10.28
CA TYR A 66 3.05 -2.55 -10.78
C TYR A 66 3.52 -1.74 -11.99
N ASP A 67 2.63 -1.52 -12.96
CA ASP A 67 2.96 -0.79 -14.19
C ASP A 67 3.03 0.72 -13.97
N GLY A 68 2.20 1.24 -13.05
CA GLY A 68 2.08 2.67 -12.83
C GLY A 68 3.06 3.25 -11.81
N LEU A 69 3.81 2.43 -11.10
CA LEU A 69 4.79 2.87 -10.11
C LEU A 69 6.22 2.71 -10.63
N ASP A 70 7.05 3.73 -10.44
CA ASP A 70 8.47 3.63 -10.78
C ASP A 70 9.14 2.54 -9.92
N ALA A 71 9.76 1.55 -10.56
CA ALA A 71 10.44 0.44 -9.90
C ALA A 71 11.48 0.90 -8.85
N ARG A 72 12.14 2.05 -9.06
CA ARG A 72 13.11 2.63 -8.12
C ARG A 72 12.46 3.15 -6.84
N SER A 73 11.18 3.51 -6.92
CA SER A 73 10.37 4.01 -5.81
C SER A 73 9.38 2.98 -5.28
N PHE A 74 9.34 1.78 -5.88
CA PHE A 74 8.36 0.75 -5.55
C PHE A 74 8.44 0.38 -4.06
N LEU A 75 9.59 -0.13 -3.61
CA LEU A 75 9.73 -0.64 -2.25
C LEU A 75 9.51 0.45 -1.19
N SER A 76 9.99 1.67 -1.44
CA SER A 76 9.82 2.80 -0.51
C SER A 76 8.36 3.23 -0.42
N THR A 77 7.65 3.31 -1.55
CA THR A 77 6.23 3.68 -1.60
C THR A 77 5.36 2.65 -0.90
N ILE A 78 5.58 1.36 -1.16
CA ILE A 78 4.86 0.26 -0.52
C ILE A 78 5.10 0.30 1.00
N THR A 79 6.37 0.35 1.44
CA THR A 79 6.74 0.38 2.86
C THR A 79 6.14 1.60 3.58
N ASN A 80 6.19 2.78 2.95
CA ASN A 80 5.60 4.00 3.48
C ASN A 80 4.07 3.90 3.60
N THR A 81 3.42 3.28 2.63
CA THR A 81 1.96 3.07 2.66
C THR A 81 1.57 2.19 3.84
N ILE A 82 2.21 1.03 3.97
CA ILE A 82 1.97 0.09 5.07
C ILE A 82 2.24 0.75 6.43
N THR A 83 3.36 1.45 6.56
CA THR A 83 3.73 2.17 7.79
C THR A 83 2.73 3.27 8.13
N THR A 84 2.22 3.99 7.13
CA THR A 84 1.22 5.05 7.33
C THR A 84 -0.12 4.50 7.77
N ILE A 85 -0.55 3.34 7.24
CA ILE A 85 -1.78 2.68 7.70
C ILE A 85 -1.65 2.28 9.16
N ILE A 86 -0.51 1.68 9.54
CA ILE A 86 -0.27 1.23 10.91
C ILE A 86 -0.22 2.44 11.86
N ASN A 87 0.57 3.47 11.53
CA ASN A 87 0.75 4.64 12.37
C ASN A 87 -0.46 5.59 12.38
N GLY A 88 -1.18 5.68 11.28
CA GLY A 88 -2.39 6.50 11.16
C GLY A 88 -3.48 6.06 12.13
N VAL A 89 -3.68 4.74 12.26
CA VAL A 89 -4.62 4.18 13.25
C VAL A 89 -4.16 4.42 14.68
N THR A 90 -2.85 4.38 14.97
CA THR A 90 -2.35 4.62 16.34
C THR A 90 -2.40 6.09 16.74
N ASN A 91 -2.31 7.03 15.78
CA ASN A 91 -2.29 8.46 16.06
C ASN A 91 -3.69 9.08 16.26
N ASP A 92 -4.77 8.38 15.86
CA ASP A 92 -6.15 8.79 16.16
C ASP A 92 -6.58 8.48 17.60
N THR A 93 -5.74 7.81 18.41
CA THR A 93 -6.02 7.51 19.82
C THR A 93 -5.79 8.69 20.78
N HIS A 94 -5.41 9.87 20.28
CA HIS A 94 -5.13 11.08 21.07
C HIS A 94 -5.80 12.36 20.52
N ARG A 95 -7.07 12.30 20.13
CA ARG A 95 -7.87 13.51 19.87
C ARG A 95 -9.24 13.45 20.51
#